data_AF-A0A3D2C9Z5-F1
#
_entry.id   AF-A0A3D2C9Z5-F1
#
_cell.length_a   1.000
_cell.length_b   1.000
_cell.length_c   1.000
_cell.angle_alpha   90.00
_cell.angle_beta   90.00
_cell.angle_gamma   90.00
#
_symmetry.space_group_name_H-M   'P 1'
#
loop_
_entity.id
_entity.type
_entity.pdbx_description
1 polymer ?
#
loop_
_entity_poly.entity_id
_entity_poly.type
_entity_poly.pdbx_seq_one_letter_code
_entity_poly.pdbx_strand_id
1 'polypeptide(L)'
;PESHPVLPAITHADGTGRVQTCTAQDNPFFHTLCNTLADRRPGPPVLLNTSFNVAGQPIVETPTEAIATFLRTDIDYLALEDRWISKRHTPVKAYADHEATLVDEDFPEGLPPNAPSALALMAELDQALFHGGTTRQWSPEELTALSRQGGRYKETSRLFPEHGYLGPLVTEYGPHAVLLLDPLGESTLADPTQRQPPLSLSKQRLELLLATRRAPTRGMTVALRCRLGLGHRELSEQLRELRNDIARFGLTVDAHWDAAPTSVDSPIPTSVDRTLDPFSDPHYRLDTVLGAFETALRTHGYSEAGITKALGVESLQQIEPTHLDWHAHFQLPHTPLADLIRLFQLRVDCPRDRVEALLGAEVVAALLGLGVLTAADDTIRAGVDLFCSGGMFFATDHRYMLFEGDQLDEEPVMYIGMDSHGLVQTAPRAQSERVLDLCCGSGIQGL
;
A
#
# COMPACT_ATOMS: atom_id res chain seq x y z
N PRO A 1 -18.23 -33.34 28.39
CA PRO A 1 -17.94 -34.34 29.44
C PRO A 1 -18.81 -35.61 29.31
N GLU A 2 -20.14 -35.47 29.26
CA GLU A 2 -21.07 -36.61 29.22
C GLU A 2 -20.97 -37.47 27.95
N SER A 3 -20.62 -36.86 26.81
CA SER A 3 -20.49 -37.56 25.53
C SER A 3 -19.15 -38.31 25.36
N HIS A 4 -18.11 -37.97 26.13
CA HIS A 4 -16.77 -38.56 26.02
C HIS A 4 -16.77 -40.10 26.16
N PRO A 5 -17.44 -40.72 27.16
CA PRO A 5 -17.51 -42.19 27.25
C PRO A 5 -18.30 -42.86 26.12
N VAL A 6 -19.15 -42.11 25.40
CA VAL A 6 -20.01 -42.65 24.34
C VAL A 6 -19.38 -42.44 22.94
N LEU A 7 -18.52 -41.44 22.78
CA LEU A 7 -17.87 -41.06 21.52
C LEU A 7 -16.34 -40.89 21.66
N PRO A 8 -15.62 -41.90 22.15
CA PRO A 8 -14.19 -41.76 22.48
C PRO A 8 -13.31 -41.50 21.24
N ALA A 9 -13.65 -42.07 20.09
CA ALA A 9 -12.84 -41.98 18.86
C ALA A 9 -12.76 -40.57 18.24
N ILE A 10 -13.63 -39.65 18.66
CA ILE A 10 -13.73 -38.30 18.08
C ILE A 10 -13.67 -37.19 19.15
N THR A 11 -13.34 -37.54 20.40
CA THR A 11 -13.27 -36.61 21.52
C THR A 11 -11.82 -36.52 22.00
N HIS A 12 -11.26 -35.30 22.08
CA HIS A 12 -9.94 -35.04 22.63
C HIS A 12 -9.90 -35.25 24.16
N ALA A 13 -8.70 -35.42 24.73
CA ALA A 13 -8.52 -35.65 26.16
C ALA A 13 -9.07 -34.53 27.06
N ASP A 14 -9.16 -33.30 26.55
CA ASP A 14 -9.77 -32.15 27.24
C ASP A 14 -11.30 -32.08 27.09
N GLY A 15 -11.91 -33.07 26.40
CA GLY A 15 -13.34 -33.16 26.15
C GLY A 15 -13.84 -32.37 24.94
N THR A 16 -12.95 -31.75 24.16
CA THR A 16 -13.31 -31.02 22.93
C THR A 16 -13.37 -31.94 21.71
N GLY A 17 -13.96 -31.46 20.61
CA GLY A 17 -13.99 -32.16 19.32
C GLY A 17 -14.43 -31.22 18.21
N ARG A 18 -14.09 -31.54 16.96
CA ARG A 18 -14.52 -30.78 15.77
C ARG A 18 -15.76 -31.41 15.16
N VAL A 19 -16.91 -30.77 15.32
CA VAL A 19 -18.21 -31.31 14.91
C VAL A 19 -18.66 -30.71 13.58
N GLN A 20 -19.13 -31.57 12.67
CA GLN A 20 -19.92 -31.18 11.51
C GLN A 20 -21.38 -31.57 11.78
N THR A 21 -22.29 -30.61 11.75
CA THR A 21 -23.72 -30.88 11.85
C THR A 21 -24.31 -31.07 10.46
N CYS A 22 -25.28 -31.97 10.33
CA CYS A 22 -26.05 -32.16 9.10
C CYS A 22 -27.54 -32.19 9.43
N THR A 23 -28.33 -31.44 8.67
CA THR A 23 -29.79 -31.48 8.76
C THR A 23 -30.36 -32.23 7.55
N ALA A 24 -31.63 -32.62 7.65
CA ALA A 24 -32.35 -33.19 6.51
C ALA A 24 -32.44 -32.22 5.32
N GLN A 25 -32.33 -30.91 5.53
CA GLN A 25 -32.34 -29.90 4.47
C GLN A 25 -30.96 -29.77 3.80
N ASP A 26 -29.87 -29.79 4.58
CA ASP A 26 -28.52 -29.58 4.05
C ASP A 26 -27.97 -30.81 3.33
N ASN A 27 -28.17 -31.99 3.91
CA ASN A 27 -27.70 -33.25 3.33
C ASN A 27 -28.61 -34.42 3.72
N PRO A 28 -29.70 -34.65 2.95
CA PRO A 28 -30.69 -35.68 3.25
C PRO A 28 -30.09 -37.08 3.36
N PHE A 29 -29.06 -37.39 2.57
CA PHE A 29 -28.40 -38.69 2.55
C PHE A 29 -27.67 -38.97 3.87
N PHE A 30 -26.75 -38.10 4.28
CA PHE A 30 -26.00 -38.28 5.53
C PHE A 30 -26.91 -38.21 6.74
N HIS A 31 -27.92 -37.32 6.73
CA HIS A 31 -28.91 -37.26 7.80
C HIS A 31 -29.67 -38.59 7.95
N THR A 32 -30.11 -39.19 6.85
CA THR A 32 -30.81 -40.48 6.87
C THR A 32 -29.88 -41.61 7.31
N LEU A 33 -28.63 -41.60 6.85
CA LEU A 33 -27.63 -42.60 7.22
C LEU A 33 -27.33 -42.59 8.72
N CYS A 34 -27.09 -41.42 9.32
CA CYS A 34 -26.83 -41.28 10.75
C CYS A 34 -28.00 -41.81 11.61
N ASN A 35 -29.24 -41.46 11.27
CA ASN A 35 -30.42 -41.92 11.99
C ASN A 35 -30.65 -43.42 11.80
N THR A 36 -30.51 -43.93 10.57
CA THR A 36 -30.64 -45.37 10.29
C THR A 36 -29.59 -46.19 11.04
N LEU A 37 -28.37 -45.66 11.19
CA LEU A 37 -27.33 -46.31 11.98
C LEU A 37 -27.73 -46.40 13.45
N ALA A 38 -28.22 -45.30 14.04
CA ALA A 38 -28.67 -45.27 15.44
C ALA A 38 -29.83 -46.24 15.70
N ASP A 39 -30.75 -46.39 14.75
CA ASP A 39 -31.85 -47.37 14.83
C ASP A 39 -31.34 -48.82 14.79
N ARG A 40 -30.30 -49.09 14.00
CA ARG A 40 -29.74 -50.44 13.82
C ARG A 40 -28.72 -50.83 14.89
N ARG A 41 -28.02 -49.86 15.46
CA ARG A 41 -26.99 -50.07 16.48
C ARG A 41 -27.17 -49.01 17.57
N PRO A 42 -27.54 -49.40 18.81
CA PRO A 42 -27.80 -48.45 19.88
C PRO A 42 -26.61 -47.50 20.09
N GLY A 43 -26.87 -46.20 19.97
CA GLY A 43 -25.84 -45.16 20.07
C GLY A 43 -26.34 -43.83 19.50
N PRO A 44 -25.57 -42.75 19.66
CA PRO A 44 -25.90 -41.45 19.07
C PRO A 44 -25.81 -41.51 17.54
N PRO A 45 -26.63 -40.74 16.80
CA PRO A 45 -26.64 -40.71 15.33
C PRO A 45 -25.44 -39.94 14.78
N VAL A 46 -24.24 -40.49 14.95
CA VAL A 46 -22.95 -39.86 14.63
C VAL A 46 -22.09 -40.83 13.80
N LEU A 47 -21.39 -40.26 12.82
CA LEU A 47 -20.38 -40.95 12.01
C LEU A 47 -19.03 -40.29 12.21
N LEU A 48 -17.96 -41.08 12.21
CA LEU A 48 -16.61 -40.55 12.05
C LEU A 48 -16.43 -40.20 10.57
N ASN A 49 -16.18 -38.91 10.30
CA ASN A 49 -15.94 -38.40 8.96
C ASN A 49 -14.48 -37.93 8.84
N THR A 50 -13.74 -38.53 7.92
CA THR A 50 -12.34 -38.16 7.64
C THR A 50 -12.13 -37.99 6.14
N SER A 51 -11.06 -37.30 5.75
CA SER A 51 -10.69 -37.13 4.35
C SER A 51 -10.47 -38.49 3.69
N PHE A 52 -11.11 -38.72 2.55
CA PHE A 52 -10.87 -39.94 1.78
C PHE A 52 -9.58 -39.78 0.96
N ASN A 53 -8.46 -40.08 1.62
CA ASN A 53 -7.10 -40.04 1.09
C ASN A 53 -6.17 -40.93 1.95
N VAL A 54 -4.88 -40.98 1.60
CA VAL A 54 -3.81 -41.49 2.47
C VAL A 54 -2.83 -40.37 2.80
N ALA A 55 -2.02 -40.54 3.84
CA ALA A 55 -1.04 -39.53 4.26
C ALA A 55 -0.17 -39.07 3.07
N GLY A 56 -0.10 -37.76 2.85
CA GLY A 56 0.64 -37.14 1.74
C GLY A 56 -0.14 -37.01 0.43
N GLN A 57 -1.44 -37.33 0.38
CA GLN A 57 -2.28 -37.16 -0.82
C GLN A 57 -3.47 -36.21 -0.58
N PRO A 58 -3.94 -35.48 -1.60
CA PRO A 58 -5.19 -34.72 -1.53
C PRO A 58 -6.41 -35.65 -1.43
N ILE A 59 -7.58 -35.07 -1.14
CA ILE A 59 -8.87 -35.79 -1.18
C ILE A 59 -9.13 -36.24 -2.61
N VAL A 60 -9.69 -37.44 -2.79
CA VAL A 60 -10.08 -37.96 -4.12
C VAL A 60 -11.16 -37.10 -4.77
N GLU A 61 -11.05 -36.82 -6.07
CA GLU A 61 -12.04 -36.02 -6.82
C GLU A 61 -12.67 -36.81 -7.98
N THR A 62 -12.08 -37.95 -8.37
CA THR A 62 -12.60 -38.79 -9.45
C THR A 62 -12.91 -40.23 -9.01
N PRO A 63 -13.87 -40.93 -9.67
CA PRO A 63 -14.12 -42.35 -9.46
C PRO A 63 -12.86 -43.23 -9.55
N THR A 64 -11.96 -42.91 -10.49
CA THR A 64 -10.70 -43.63 -10.69
C THR A 64 -9.78 -43.49 -9.48
N GLU A 65 -9.66 -42.27 -8.93
CA GLU A 65 -8.90 -42.01 -7.72
C GLU A 65 -9.51 -42.70 -6.50
N ALA A 66 -10.84 -42.64 -6.34
CA ALA A 66 -11.54 -43.32 -5.25
C ALA A 66 -11.28 -44.83 -5.26
N ILE A 67 -11.36 -45.48 -6.44
CA ILE A 67 -11.06 -46.90 -6.60
C ILE A 67 -9.58 -47.18 -6.33
N ALA A 68 -8.67 -46.37 -6.85
CA ALA A 68 -7.24 -46.55 -6.64
C ALA A 68 -6.85 -46.43 -5.15
N THR A 69 -7.39 -45.44 -4.43
CA THR A 69 -7.20 -45.25 -2.99
C THR A 69 -7.84 -46.40 -2.20
N PHE A 70 -9.06 -46.81 -2.55
CA PHE A 70 -9.73 -47.95 -1.92
C PHE A 70 -8.94 -49.25 -2.02
N LEU A 71 -8.36 -49.54 -3.20
CA LEU A 71 -7.55 -50.75 -3.42
C LEU A 71 -6.22 -50.75 -2.65
N ARG A 72 -5.73 -49.59 -2.21
CA ARG A 72 -4.45 -49.42 -1.49
C ARG A 72 -4.60 -49.30 0.02
N THR A 73 -5.82 -49.26 0.53
CA THR A 73 -6.12 -49.08 1.96
C THR A 73 -6.79 -50.33 2.53
N ASP A 74 -6.92 -50.40 3.85
CA ASP A 74 -7.65 -51.46 4.54
C ASP A 74 -9.16 -51.19 4.66
N ILE A 75 -9.69 -50.22 3.91
CA ILE A 75 -11.14 -49.95 3.85
C ILE A 75 -11.87 -51.20 3.32
N ASP A 76 -12.93 -51.60 4.01
CA ASP A 76 -13.71 -52.81 3.71
C ASP A 76 -14.62 -52.66 2.48
N TYR A 77 -15.31 -51.52 2.39
CA TYR A 77 -16.28 -51.24 1.33
C TYR A 77 -16.13 -49.82 0.79
N LEU A 78 -16.35 -49.69 -0.52
CA LEU A 78 -16.49 -48.39 -1.19
C LEU A 78 -17.92 -48.26 -1.68
N ALA A 79 -18.65 -47.28 -1.12
CA ALA A 79 -19.90 -46.80 -1.69
C ALA A 79 -19.58 -45.70 -2.71
N LEU A 80 -19.94 -45.90 -3.97
CA LEU A 80 -19.72 -44.95 -5.05
C LEU A 80 -21.01 -44.81 -5.85
N GLU A 81 -21.69 -43.69 -5.68
CA GLU A 81 -23.04 -43.45 -6.23
C GLU A 81 -24.00 -44.59 -5.84
N ASP A 82 -24.59 -45.28 -6.82
CA ASP A 82 -25.52 -46.38 -6.66
C ASP A 82 -24.83 -47.75 -6.49
N ARG A 83 -23.50 -47.77 -6.33
CA ARG A 83 -22.70 -49.00 -6.27
C ARG A 83 -22.10 -49.24 -4.91
N TRP A 84 -22.16 -50.50 -4.51
CA TRP A 84 -21.48 -51.04 -3.35
C TRP A 84 -20.35 -51.96 -3.81
N ILE A 85 -19.11 -51.57 -3.54
CA ILE A 85 -17.91 -52.23 -4.07
C ILE A 85 -17.15 -52.91 -2.94
N SER A 86 -16.79 -54.17 -3.15
CA SER A 86 -15.95 -54.98 -2.25
C SER A 86 -14.76 -55.58 -3.02
N LYS A 87 -13.69 -55.91 -2.29
CA LYS A 87 -12.48 -56.51 -2.85
C LYS A 87 -12.68 -58.02 -3.03
N ARG A 88 -12.46 -58.54 -4.24
CA ARG A 88 -12.72 -59.95 -4.60
C ARG A 88 -11.95 -60.98 -3.76
N HIS A 89 -10.76 -60.63 -3.27
CA HIS A 89 -9.84 -61.56 -2.59
C HIS A 89 -9.42 -61.06 -1.20
N THR A 90 -10.14 -60.08 -0.65
CA THR A 90 -9.90 -59.56 0.69
C THR A 90 -11.18 -59.79 1.49
N PRO A 91 -11.18 -60.70 2.47
CA PRO A 91 -12.36 -60.87 3.32
C PRO A 91 -12.61 -59.58 4.10
N VAL A 92 -13.87 -59.21 4.21
CA VAL A 92 -14.31 -58.09 5.05
C VAL A 92 -14.11 -58.51 6.50
N LYS A 93 -13.36 -57.69 7.24
CA LYS A 93 -13.01 -57.98 8.63
C LYS A 93 -14.23 -57.70 9.54
N ALA A 94 -14.39 -58.49 10.59
CA ALA A 94 -15.29 -58.11 11.67
C ALA A 94 -14.68 -56.97 12.48
N TYR A 95 -15.50 -56.26 13.26
CA TYR A 95 -15.02 -55.17 14.12
C TYR A 95 -13.87 -55.61 15.05
N ALA A 96 -13.99 -56.80 15.66
CA ALA A 96 -12.97 -57.35 16.54
C ALA A 96 -11.63 -57.63 15.82
N ASP A 97 -11.68 -57.96 14.53
CA ASP A 97 -10.47 -58.20 13.73
C ASP A 97 -9.75 -56.89 13.39
N HIS A 98 -10.49 -55.79 13.23
CA HIS A 98 -9.92 -54.45 13.07
C HIS A 98 -9.29 -53.96 14.36
N GLU A 99 -9.99 -54.12 15.49
CA GLU A 99 -9.49 -53.75 16.82
C GLU A 99 -8.18 -54.48 17.17
N ALA A 100 -8.09 -55.77 16.83
CA ALA A 100 -6.88 -56.57 17.05
C ALA A 100 -5.66 -56.10 16.21
N THR A 101 -5.87 -55.27 15.18
CA THR A 101 -4.80 -54.70 14.35
C THR A 101 -4.37 -53.29 14.77
N LEU A 102 -5.04 -52.69 15.77
CA LEU A 102 -4.66 -51.39 16.29
C LEU A 102 -3.40 -51.50 17.14
N VAL A 103 -2.47 -50.57 16.92
CA VAL A 103 -1.27 -50.40 17.74
C VAL A 103 -1.56 -49.26 18.71
N ASP A 104 -1.31 -49.47 20.01
CA ASP A 104 -1.28 -48.37 20.98
C ASP A 104 -0.07 -47.48 20.65
N GLU A 105 -0.31 -46.35 19.98
CA GLU A 105 0.72 -45.34 19.74
C GLU A 105 0.88 -44.47 21.00
N ASP A 106 2.13 -44.25 21.42
CA ASP A 106 2.43 -43.26 22.44
C ASP A 106 2.02 -41.88 21.92
N PHE A 107 1.04 -41.26 22.57
CA PHE A 107 0.63 -39.91 22.24
C PHE A 107 1.82 -38.96 22.44
N PRO A 108 2.11 -38.05 21.50
CA PRO A 108 3.11 -37.03 21.72
C PRO A 108 2.71 -36.20 22.94
N GLU A 109 3.56 -36.21 23.98
CA GLU A 109 3.36 -35.37 25.14
C GLU A 109 3.40 -33.90 24.71
N GLY A 110 2.36 -33.14 25.07
CA GLY A 110 2.37 -31.69 24.93
C GLY A 110 3.49 -31.05 25.76
N LEU A 111 3.62 -29.73 25.68
CA LEU A 111 4.57 -29.01 26.53
C LEU A 111 4.25 -29.25 28.02
N PRO A 112 5.26 -29.44 28.90
CA PRO A 112 5.02 -29.64 30.32
C PRO A 112 4.33 -28.40 30.95
N PRO A 113 3.59 -28.55 32.06
CA PRO A 113 2.73 -27.49 32.64
C PRO A 113 3.42 -26.15 32.96
N ASN A 114 4.75 -26.14 33.08
CA ASN A 114 5.55 -24.96 33.40
C ASN A 114 6.46 -24.50 32.24
N ALA A 115 6.30 -25.08 31.04
CA ALA A 115 7.01 -24.61 29.86
C ALA A 115 6.52 -23.20 29.46
N PRO A 116 7.40 -22.35 28.90
CA PRO A 116 7.00 -21.06 28.37
C PRO A 116 5.87 -21.22 27.36
N SER A 117 4.82 -20.42 27.50
CA SER A 117 3.72 -20.43 26.55
C SER A 117 4.24 -20.00 25.17
N ALA A 118 3.99 -20.82 24.15
CA ALA A 118 4.24 -20.44 22.77
C ALA A 118 3.51 -19.13 22.40
N LEU A 119 2.41 -18.78 23.08
CA LEU A 119 1.66 -17.56 22.85
C LEU A 119 2.49 -16.30 23.15
N ALA A 120 3.29 -16.31 24.22
CA ALA A 120 4.14 -15.17 24.57
C ALA A 120 5.24 -14.96 23.52
N LEU A 121 5.86 -16.04 23.05
CA LEU A 121 6.84 -16.00 21.96
C LEU A 121 6.20 -15.52 20.65
N MET A 122 4.99 -15.97 20.32
CA MET A 122 4.29 -15.52 19.12
C MET A 122 3.92 -14.03 19.18
N ALA A 123 3.53 -13.52 20.35
CA ALA A 123 3.26 -12.10 20.54
C ALA A 123 4.53 -11.24 20.39
N GLU A 124 5.67 -11.70 20.94
CA GLU A 124 6.97 -11.04 20.76
C GLU A 124 7.40 -11.04 19.29
N LEU A 125 7.21 -12.15 18.59
CA LEU A 125 7.46 -12.25 17.14
C LEU A 125 6.60 -11.26 16.35
N ASP A 126 5.32 -11.13 16.69
CA ASP A 126 4.41 -10.19 16.02
C ASP A 126 4.81 -8.73 16.23
N GLN A 127 5.24 -8.38 17.45
CA GLN A 127 5.82 -7.07 17.73
C GLN A 127 7.06 -6.80 16.87
N ALA A 128 7.96 -7.78 16.74
CA ALA A 128 9.17 -7.63 15.94
C ALA A 128 8.86 -7.50 14.44
N LEU A 129 7.94 -8.30 13.90
CA LEU A 129 7.64 -8.32 12.47
C LEU A 129 6.80 -7.12 12.00
N PHE A 130 5.82 -6.67 12.79
CA PHE A 130 4.82 -5.70 12.32
C PHE A 130 4.94 -4.31 12.95
N HIS A 131 5.51 -4.23 14.15
CA HIS A 131 5.54 -3.00 14.95
C HIS A 131 6.95 -2.48 15.20
N GLY A 132 7.98 -3.15 14.68
CA GLY A 132 9.38 -2.75 14.84
C GLY A 132 9.92 -2.95 16.27
N GLY A 133 9.34 -3.88 17.02
CA GLY A 133 9.80 -4.25 18.36
C GLY A 133 11.19 -4.90 18.33
N THR A 134 12.01 -4.63 19.35
CA THR A 134 13.27 -5.35 19.54
C THR A 134 13.01 -6.65 20.30
N THR A 135 13.61 -7.74 19.83
CA THR A 135 13.49 -9.07 20.44
C THR A 135 14.88 -9.61 20.76
N ARG A 136 14.96 -10.45 21.80
CA ARG A 136 16.18 -11.20 22.13
C ARG A 136 16.14 -12.65 21.63
N GLN A 137 15.00 -13.08 21.08
CA GLN A 137 14.76 -14.46 20.69
C GLN A 137 15.24 -14.76 19.27
N TRP A 138 15.29 -13.73 18.40
CA TRP A 138 15.66 -13.86 16.99
C TRP A 138 16.67 -12.81 16.56
N SER A 139 17.61 -13.20 15.70
CA SER A 139 18.48 -12.27 14.99
C SER A 139 17.72 -11.52 13.89
N PRO A 140 18.24 -10.39 13.38
CA PRO A 140 17.65 -9.70 12.23
C PRO A 140 17.50 -10.59 10.98
N GLU A 141 18.46 -11.49 10.73
CA GLU A 141 18.41 -12.44 9.62
C GLU A 141 17.31 -13.48 9.82
N GLU A 142 17.16 -14.01 11.04
CA GLU A 142 16.10 -14.94 11.40
C GLU A 142 14.72 -14.28 11.27
N LEU A 143 14.56 -13.04 11.74
CA LEU A 143 13.34 -12.27 11.57
C LEU A 143 12.99 -12.06 10.10
N THR A 144 13.97 -11.75 9.26
CA THR A 144 13.77 -11.59 7.81
C THR A 144 13.32 -12.91 7.17
N ALA A 145 13.93 -14.03 7.55
CA ALA A 145 13.55 -15.35 7.06
C ALA A 145 12.12 -15.73 7.51
N LEU A 146 11.79 -15.48 8.77
CA LEU A 146 10.47 -15.71 9.36
C LEU A 146 9.41 -14.81 8.73
N SER A 147 9.72 -13.54 8.45
CA SER A 147 8.86 -12.59 7.75
C SER A 147 8.43 -13.16 6.39
N ARG A 148 9.38 -13.58 5.57
CA ARG A 148 9.16 -14.13 4.21
C ARG A 148 8.42 -15.46 4.20
N GLN A 149 8.65 -16.32 5.20
CA GLN A 149 8.04 -17.65 5.26
C GLN A 149 6.67 -17.62 5.95
N GLY A 150 6.58 -16.89 7.07
CA GLY A 150 5.47 -16.94 8.01
C GLY A 150 4.42 -15.84 7.84
N GLY A 151 4.78 -14.68 7.26
CA GLY A 151 3.88 -13.53 7.11
C GLY A 151 2.55 -13.89 6.43
N ARG A 152 2.61 -14.77 5.42
CA ARG A 152 1.45 -15.27 4.66
C ARG A 152 0.37 -15.98 5.50
N TYR A 153 0.70 -16.52 6.67
CA TYR A 153 -0.26 -17.27 7.49
C TYR A 153 -0.98 -16.40 8.52
N LYS A 154 -0.56 -15.14 8.68
CA LYS A 154 -1.04 -14.27 9.77
C LYS A 154 -2.49 -13.82 9.65
N GLU A 155 -3.05 -13.73 8.44
CA GLU A 155 -4.49 -13.45 8.25
C GLU A 155 -5.38 -14.43 9.02
N THR A 156 -5.02 -15.72 9.05
CA THR A 156 -5.85 -16.76 9.70
C THR A 156 -5.66 -16.83 11.21
N SER A 157 -4.75 -16.02 11.77
CA SER A 157 -4.47 -16.03 13.20
C SER A 157 -5.55 -15.29 13.97
N ARG A 158 -6.29 -16.02 14.80
CA ARG A 158 -7.24 -15.42 15.78
C ARG A 158 -6.57 -14.47 16.77
N LEU A 159 -5.25 -14.58 16.92
CA LEU A 159 -4.45 -13.79 17.85
C LEU A 159 -3.86 -12.53 17.18
N PHE A 160 -4.13 -12.32 15.90
CA PHE A 160 -3.58 -11.20 15.13
C PHE A 160 -4.64 -10.23 14.57
N PRO A 161 -5.58 -9.71 15.39
CA PRO A 161 -6.55 -8.73 14.91
C PRO A 161 -5.95 -7.31 14.75
N GLU A 162 -4.85 -6.99 15.44
CA GLU A 162 -4.25 -5.66 15.46
C GLU A 162 -2.93 -5.61 14.67
N HIS A 163 -3.05 -5.61 13.34
CA HIS A 163 -1.89 -5.60 12.43
C HIS A 163 -1.39 -4.20 12.05
N GLY A 164 -2.01 -3.14 12.57
CA GLY A 164 -1.60 -1.75 12.33
C GLY A 164 -1.86 -1.17 10.94
N TYR A 165 -2.18 -1.96 9.90
CA TYR A 165 -2.65 -1.45 8.59
C TYR A 165 -4.01 -0.74 8.67
N LEU A 166 -4.22 0.28 7.81
CA LEU A 166 -5.48 1.02 7.71
C LEU A 166 -6.61 0.23 7.04
N GLY A 167 -6.28 -0.71 6.17
CA GLY A 167 -7.22 -1.60 5.50
C GLY A 167 -7.23 -3.01 6.09
N PRO A 168 -8.26 -3.82 5.78
CA PRO A 168 -8.28 -5.22 6.19
C PRO A 168 -7.14 -5.97 5.51
N LEU A 169 -6.42 -6.80 6.27
CA LEU A 169 -5.43 -7.73 5.73
C LEU A 169 -6.16 -8.97 5.20
N VAL A 170 -6.23 -9.10 3.87
CA VAL A 170 -6.81 -10.27 3.18
C VAL A 170 -5.78 -10.91 2.27
N THR A 171 -5.64 -12.24 2.29
CA THR A 171 -4.70 -12.98 1.42
C THR A 171 -5.31 -13.23 0.04
N GLU A 172 -6.56 -13.68 -0.04
CA GLU A 172 -7.20 -14.03 -1.31
C GLU A 172 -8.16 -12.92 -1.76
N TYR A 173 -7.80 -12.23 -2.83
CA TYR A 173 -8.64 -11.18 -3.44
C TYR A 173 -9.48 -11.69 -4.62
N GLY A 174 -9.20 -12.89 -5.11
CA GLY A 174 -9.92 -13.52 -6.21
C GLY A 174 -9.08 -14.58 -6.92
N PRO A 175 -9.60 -15.16 -8.03
CA PRO A 175 -8.99 -16.32 -8.70
C PRO A 175 -7.61 -16.03 -9.33
N HIS A 176 -7.28 -14.74 -9.49
CA HIS A 176 -6.02 -14.28 -10.10
C HIS A 176 -5.21 -13.40 -9.15
N ALA A 177 -5.56 -13.31 -7.87
CA ALA A 177 -4.98 -12.33 -6.97
C ALA A 177 -4.83 -12.89 -5.54
N VAL A 178 -3.60 -13.24 -5.19
CA VAL A 178 -3.21 -13.71 -3.86
C VAL A 178 -2.07 -12.83 -3.32
N LEU A 179 -2.26 -12.26 -2.14
CA LEU A 179 -1.26 -11.45 -1.45
C LEU A 179 -0.38 -12.32 -0.55
N LEU A 180 0.89 -12.40 -0.89
CA LEU A 180 1.94 -12.99 -0.08
C LEU A 180 2.58 -11.90 0.78
N LEU A 181 2.20 -11.85 2.05
CA LEU A 181 2.68 -10.84 2.99
C LEU A 181 4.12 -11.10 3.44
N ASP A 182 4.95 -10.07 3.35
CA ASP A 182 6.30 -10.00 3.92
C ASP A 182 6.45 -8.65 4.66
N PRO A 183 6.26 -8.61 5.99
CA PRO A 183 6.26 -7.36 6.76
C PRO A 183 7.59 -6.60 6.83
N LEU A 184 8.71 -7.32 6.82
CA LEU A 184 10.07 -6.76 6.89
C LEU A 184 10.72 -6.60 5.50
N GLY A 185 10.20 -7.28 4.48
CA GLY A 185 10.65 -7.20 3.09
C GLY A 185 9.64 -6.51 2.17
N GLU A 186 9.55 -7.02 0.93
CA GLU A 186 8.51 -6.63 -0.02
C GLU A 186 7.43 -7.70 -0.10
N SER A 187 6.19 -7.29 0.13
CA SER A 187 5.05 -8.19 -0.06
C SER A 187 4.81 -8.41 -1.55
N THR A 188 4.13 -9.48 -1.93
CA THR A 188 3.92 -9.81 -3.34
C THR A 188 2.46 -10.07 -3.63
N LEU A 189 1.91 -9.42 -4.66
CA LEU A 189 0.63 -9.83 -5.24
C LEU A 189 0.90 -10.78 -6.40
N ALA A 190 0.43 -12.02 -6.28
CA ALA A 190 0.70 -13.10 -7.21
C ALA A 190 -0.59 -13.65 -7.84
N ASP A 191 -0.49 -14.09 -9.09
CA ASP A 191 -1.52 -14.86 -9.77
C ASP A 191 -1.21 -16.35 -9.55
N PRO A 192 -2.07 -17.12 -8.84
CA PRO A 192 -1.83 -18.54 -8.59
C PRO A 192 -1.80 -19.37 -9.87
N THR A 193 -2.39 -18.88 -10.97
CA THR A 193 -2.36 -19.53 -12.28
C THR A 193 -1.08 -19.24 -13.07
N GLN A 194 -0.20 -18.37 -12.56
CA GLN A 194 1.07 -17.94 -13.16
C GLN A 194 0.92 -17.34 -14.58
N ARG A 195 -0.26 -16.84 -14.94
CA ARG A 195 -0.46 -16.19 -16.25
C ARG A 195 0.16 -14.81 -16.32
N GLN A 196 0.46 -14.21 -15.17
CA GLN A 196 0.98 -12.85 -15.06
C GLN A 196 2.13 -12.77 -14.07
N PRO A 197 3.10 -11.87 -14.30
CA PRO A 197 4.22 -11.70 -13.38
C PRO A 197 3.73 -11.15 -12.04
N PRO A 198 4.32 -11.62 -10.92
CA PRO A 198 4.01 -11.09 -9.61
C PRO A 198 4.30 -9.58 -9.54
N LEU A 199 3.52 -8.86 -8.74
CA LEU A 199 3.73 -7.46 -8.43
C LEU A 199 4.39 -7.36 -7.05
N SER A 200 5.60 -6.81 -7.01
CA SER A 200 6.25 -6.48 -5.74
C SER A 200 5.60 -5.24 -5.11
N LEU A 201 5.37 -5.29 -3.81
CA LEU A 201 4.72 -4.27 -3.02
C LEU A 201 5.64 -3.85 -1.88
N SER A 202 6.23 -2.66 -2.02
CA SER A 202 6.85 -1.98 -0.90
C SER A 202 5.84 -1.76 0.23
N LYS A 203 6.31 -1.47 1.45
CA LYS A 203 5.45 -1.16 2.59
C LYS A 203 4.40 -0.09 2.29
N GLN A 204 4.79 0.96 1.55
CA GLN A 204 3.88 2.03 1.13
C GLN A 204 2.81 1.51 0.14
N ARG A 205 3.22 0.74 -0.87
CA ARG A 205 2.31 0.16 -1.86
C ARG A 205 1.35 -0.85 -1.26
N LEU A 206 1.81 -1.65 -0.30
CA LEU A 206 0.98 -2.56 0.49
C LEU A 206 -0.08 -1.77 1.26
N GLU A 207 0.29 -0.72 1.99
CA GLU A 207 -0.66 0.11 2.74
C GLU A 207 -1.73 0.71 1.82
N LEU A 208 -1.35 1.21 0.63
CA LEU A 208 -2.29 1.70 -0.38
C LEU A 208 -3.22 0.58 -0.87
N LEU A 209 -2.68 -0.60 -1.20
CA LEU A 209 -3.47 -1.74 -1.63
C LEU A 209 -4.52 -2.11 -0.58
N LEU A 210 -4.12 -2.29 0.67
CA LEU A 210 -5.00 -2.67 1.77
C LEU A 210 -6.06 -1.58 2.03
N ALA A 211 -5.66 -0.32 2.13
CA ALA A 211 -6.56 0.80 2.39
C ALA A 211 -7.67 0.92 1.33
N THR A 212 -7.32 0.67 0.06
CA THR A 212 -8.23 0.82 -1.09
C THR A 212 -9.20 -0.34 -1.31
N ARG A 213 -9.16 -1.39 -0.48
CA ARG A 213 -10.08 -2.55 -0.57
C ARG A 213 -11.50 -2.23 -0.08
N ARG A 214 -11.71 -1.07 0.54
CA ARG A 214 -13.01 -0.60 1.05
C ARG A 214 -13.15 0.90 0.86
N ALA A 215 -14.38 1.40 0.87
CA ALA A 215 -14.65 2.83 0.89
C ALA A 215 -13.91 3.51 2.08
N PRO A 216 -13.28 4.68 1.85
CA PRO A 216 -12.59 5.40 2.91
C PRO A 216 -13.61 5.89 3.95
N THR A 217 -13.35 5.59 5.22
CA THR A 217 -14.10 6.18 6.33
C THR A 217 -13.64 7.62 6.60
N ARG A 218 -14.42 8.38 7.39
CA ARG A 218 -14.08 9.77 7.73
C ARG A 218 -12.68 9.86 8.33
N GLY A 219 -11.80 10.65 7.71
CA GLY A 219 -10.41 10.83 8.14
C GLY A 219 -9.41 9.78 7.64
N MET A 220 -9.87 8.68 7.04
CA MET A 220 -9.00 7.60 6.55
C MET A 220 -8.03 8.06 5.46
N THR A 221 -8.48 8.93 4.55
CA THR A 221 -7.63 9.52 3.51
C THR A 221 -6.51 10.37 4.12
N VAL A 222 -6.80 11.14 5.16
CA VAL A 222 -5.80 11.95 5.88
C VAL A 222 -4.82 11.04 6.62
N ALA A 223 -5.32 10.02 7.33
CA ALA A 223 -4.48 9.05 8.01
C ALA A 223 -3.53 8.31 7.05
N LEU A 224 -4.03 7.92 5.88
CA LEU A 224 -3.21 7.27 4.85
C LEU A 224 -2.12 8.20 4.34
N ARG A 225 -2.45 9.46 4.03
CA ARG A 225 -1.47 10.48 3.63
C ARG A 225 -0.40 10.70 4.68
N CYS A 226 -0.79 10.93 5.93
CA CYS A 226 0.16 11.15 7.03
C CYS A 226 1.06 9.93 7.27
N ARG A 227 0.52 8.71 7.16
CA ARG A 227 1.31 7.48 7.28
C ARG A 227 2.34 7.32 6.16
N LEU A 228 1.97 7.72 4.96
CA LEU A 228 2.83 7.58 3.78
C LEU A 228 3.74 8.79 3.56
N GLY A 229 3.53 9.90 4.29
CA GLY A 229 4.22 11.17 4.08
C GLY A 229 3.86 11.83 2.75
N LEU A 230 2.60 11.71 2.32
CA LEU A 230 2.15 12.16 0.99
C LEU A 230 1.23 13.40 1.04
N GLY A 231 1.46 14.33 0.13
CA GLY A 231 0.54 15.37 -0.28
C GLY A 231 -0.75 14.82 -0.89
N HIS A 232 -1.74 15.69 -1.13
CA HIS A 232 -3.00 15.29 -1.76
C HIS A 232 -2.76 14.77 -3.20
N ARG A 233 -1.93 15.49 -3.95
CA ARG A 233 -1.57 15.14 -5.33
C ARG A 233 -0.78 13.84 -5.39
N GLU A 234 0.27 13.71 -4.58
CA GLU A 234 1.13 12.52 -4.57
C GLU A 234 0.32 11.26 -4.22
N LEU A 235 -0.60 11.34 -3.25
CA LEU A 235 -1.52 10.23 -2.99
C LEU A 235 -2.36 9.90 -4.24
N SER A 236 -2.88 10.91 -4.92
CA SER A 236 -3.71 10.72 -6.13
C SER A 236 -2.91 10.08 -7.27
N GLU A 237 -1.65 10.44 -7.42
CA GLU A 237 -0.70 9.82 -8.36
C GLU A 237 -0.42 8.37 -8.01
N GLN A 238 -0.06 8.10 -6.75
CA GLN A 238 0.20 6.75 -6.25
C GLN A 238 -1.02 5.82 -6.37
N LEU A 239 -2.23 6.34 -6.13
CA LEU A 239 -3.48 5.60 -6.34
C LEU A 239 -3.70 5.29 -7.82
N ARG A 240 -3.35 6.21 -8.73
CA ARG A 240 -3.44 5.98 -10.19
C ARG A 240 -2.48 4.92 -10.66
N GLU A 241 -1.24 4.96 -10.22
CA GLU A 241 -0.23 3.93 -10.51
C GLU A 241 -0.67 2.58 -9.96
N LEU A 242 -1.13 2.54 -8.71
CA LEU A 242 -1.65 1.32 -8.11
C LEU A 242 -2.82 0.75 -8.93
N ARG A 243 -3.78 1.57 -9.36
CA ARG A 243 -4.90 1.12 -10.22
C ARG A 243 -4.39 0.41 -11.47
N ASN A 244 -3.43 1.00 -12.17
CA ASN A 244 -2.86 0.43 -13.39
C ASN A 244 -2.18 -0.92 -13.11
N ASP A 245 -1.43 -1.02 -12.02
CA ASP A 245 -0.66 -2.21 -11.68
C ASP A 245 -1.54 -3.37 -11.19
N ILE A 246 -2.63 -3.08 -10.45
CA ILE A 246 -3.52 -4.11 -9.90
C ILE A 246 -4.63 -4.55 -10.87
N ALA A 247 -4.97 -3.70 -11.85
CA ALA A 247 -6.02 -4.00 -12.84
C ALA A 247 -5.76 -5.32 -13.57
N ARG A 248 -4.50 -5.64 -13.82
CA ARG A 248 -4.09 -6.88 -14.48
C ARG A 248 -4.48 -8.13 -13.67
N PHE A 249 -4.53 -8.03 -12.34
CA PHE A 249 -4.98 -9.11 -11.45
C PHE A 249 -6.51 -9.16 -11.27
N GLY A 250 -7.27 -8.36 -12.06
CA GLY A 250 -8.72 -8.26 -11.94
C GLY A 250 -9.18 -7.46 -10.71
N LEU A 251 -8.27 -6.71 -10.07
CA LEU A 251 -8.58 -5.89 -8.91
C LEU A 251 -8.89 -4.45 -9.30
N THR A 252 -9.76 -3.81 -8.55
CA THR A 252 -10.06 -2.38 -8.65
C THR A 252 -9.76 -1.67 -7.33
N VAL A 253 -9.60 -0.36 -7.37
CA VAL A 253 -9.66 0.51 -6.19
C VAL A 253 -11.13 0.87 -5.95
N ASP A 254 -11.57 0.88 -4.69
CA ASP A 254 -12.94 1.31 -4.37
C ASP A 254 -13.17 2.75 -4.86
N ALA A 255 -14.26 2.96 -5.60
CA ALA A 255 -14.55 4.22 -6.30
C ALA A 255 -14.64 5.44 -5.38
N HIS A 256 -14.89 5.26 -4.08
CA HIS A 256 -14.91 6.37 -3.12
C HIS A 256 -13.51 6.92 -2.81
N TRP A 257 -12.43 6.22 -3.20
CA TRP A 257 -11.08 6.78 -3.21
C TRP A 257 -10.84 7.73 -4.38
N ASP A 258 -11.70 7.72 -5.39
CA ASP A 258 -11.69 8.69 -6.48
C ASP A 258 -12.34 10.02 -6.07
N ALA A 259 -12.86 10.13 -4.85
CA ALA A 259 -13.56 11.31 -4.32
C ALA A 259 -12.64 12.47 -3.90
N ALA A 260 -11.36 12.47 -4.30
CA ALA A 260 -10.68 13.75 -4.42
C ALA A 260 -11.45 14.52 -5.51
N PRO A 261 -12.01 15.71 -5.23
CA PRO A 261 -12.68 16.43 -6.27
C PRO A 261 -11.65 16.62 -7.37
N THR A 262 -11.98 16.22 -8.60
CA THR A 262 -11.54 17.01 -9.74
C THR A 262 -12.09 18.40 -9.46
N SER A 263 -11.37 19.18 -8.64
CA SER A 263 -11.68 20.58 -8.45
C SER A 263 -11.42 21.14 -9.81
N VAL A 264 -12.51 21.42 -10.52
CA VAL A 264 -12.43 22.24 -11.71
C VAL A 264 -11.73 23.50 -11.24
N ASP A 265 -10.63 23.82 -11.92
CA ASP A 265 -9.89 25.03 -11.62
C ASP A 265 -10.86 26.21 -11.64
N SER A 266 -10.73 27.05 -10.63
CA SER A 266 -11.48 28.29 -10.54
C SER A 266 -11.12 29.18 -11.73
N PRO A 267 -12.03 30.07 -12.16
CA PRO A 267 -11.73 31.01 -13.22
C PRO A 267 -10.41 31.75 -12.95
N ILE A 268 -9.53 31.75 -13.94
CA ILE A 268 -8.26 32.47 -13.88
C ILE A 268 -8.57 33.98 -13.78
N PRO A 269 -8.08 34.68 -12.75
CA PRO A 269 -8.22 36.13 -12.64
C PRO A 269 -7.55 36.82 -13.83
N THR A 270 -8.10 37.95 -14.28
CA THR A 270 -7.44 38.77 -15.30
C THR A 270 -6.22 39.51 -14.76
N SER A 271 -6.27 39.89 -13.48
CA SER A 271 -5.19 40.49 -12.70
C SER A 271 -5.58 40.44 -11.23
N VAL A 272 -4.59 40.40 -10.34
CA VAL A 272 -4.78 40.48 -8.89
C VAL A 272 -3.90 41.58 -8.33
N ASP A 273 -4.35 42.22 -7.25
CA ASP A 273 -3.53 43.20 -6.53
C ASP A 273 -2.37 42.50 -5.82
N ARG A 274 -2.60 41.29 -5.25
CA ARG A 274 -1.54 40.44 -4.70
C ARG A 274 -1.65 39.01 -5.20
N THR A 275 -0.50 38.39 -5.45
CA THR A 275 -0.36 37.07 -6.09
C THR A 275 -1.17 35.95 -5.42
N LEU A 276 -1.32 35.99 -4.10
CA LEU A 276 -1.98 34.94 -3.32
C LEU A 276 -3.42 35.30 -2.91
N ASP A 277 -3.92 36.48 -3.24
CA ASP A 277 -5.26 36.92 -2.83
C ASP A 277 -6.38 35.95 -3.25
N PRO A 278 -6.38 35.34 -4.46
CA PRO A 278 -7.40 34.37 -4.83
C PRO A 278 -7.48 33.18 -3.88
N PHE A 279 -6.36 32.74 -3.31
CA PHE A 279 -6.28 31.61 -2.39
C PHE A 279 -6.78 31.93 -0.98
N SER A 280 -7.15 33.19 -0.70
CA SER A 280 -7.87 33.54 0.53
C SER A 280 -9.29 32.96 0.57
N ASP A 281 -9.90 32.68 -0.59
CA ASP A 281 -11.12 31.90 -0.68
C ASP A 281 -10.78 30.41 -0.55
N PRO A 282 -11.27 29.71 0.50
CA PRO A 282 -11.03 28.28 0.69
C PRO A 282 -11.59 27.39 -0.43
N HIS A 283 -12.43 27.94 -1.31
CA HIS A 283 -12.98 27.26 -2.48
C HIS A 283 -12.21 27.52 -3.78
N TYR A 284 -11.29 28.49 -3.80
CA TYR A 284 -10.48 28.77 -4.97
C TYR A 284 -9.44 27.66 -5.18
N ARG A 285 -9.34 27.16 -6.42
CA ARG A 285 -8.48 26.03 -6.78
C ARG A 285 -7.84 26.26 -8.15
N LEU A 286 -6.57 25.88 -8.30
CA LEU A 286 -5.83 25.87 -9.56
C LEU A 286 -5.01 24.58 -9.69
N ASP A 287 -5.56 23.48 -9.18
CA ASP A 287 -4.84 22.21 -9.02
C ASP A 287 -4.37 21.65 -10.37
N THR A 288 -5.17 21.83 -11.43
CA THR A 288 -4.87 21.32 -12.77
C THR A 288 -3.77 22.15 -13.42
N VAL A 289 -3.90 23.47 -13.41
CA VAL A 289 -2.94 24.44 -13.94
C VAL A 289 -1.60 24.36 -13.22
N LEU A 290 -1.60 24.43 -11.88
CA LEU A 290 -0.36 24.31 -11.09
C LEU A 290 0.27 22.92 -11.27
N GLY A 291 -0.57 21.92 -11.49
CA GLY A 291 -0.13 20.59 -11.82
C GLY A 291 0.55 20.44 -13.17
N ALA A 292 0.02 21.11 -14.21
CA ALA A 292 0.63 21.19 -15.53
C ALA A 292 1.93 21.99 -15.47
N PHE A 293 1.97 23.07 -14.67
CA PHE A 293 3.17 23.86 -14.43
C PHE A 293 4.28 23.01 -13.82
N GLU A 294 3.98 22.28 -12.75
CA GLU A 294 4.90 21.35 -12.11
C GLU A 294 5.42 20.29 -13.11
N THR A 295 4.52 19.68 -13.89
CA THR A 295 4.89 18.70 -14.90
C THR A 295 5.83 19.29 -15.95
N ALA A 296 5.55 20.49 -16.47
CA ALA A 296 6.40 21.18 -17.44
C ALA A 296 7.82 21.42 -16.91
N LEU A 297 7.93 21.92 -15.67
CA LEU A 297 9.20 22.12 -14.98
C LEU A 297 10.00 20.80 -14.90
N ARG A 298 9.36 19.73 -14.41
CA ARG A 298 10.02 18.41 -14.27
C ARG A 298 10.41 17.80 -15.62
N THR A 299 9.55 17.89 -16.64
CA THR A 299 9.82 17.41 -18.00
C THR A 299 11.06 18.06 -18.60
N HIS A 300 11.31 19.33 -18.27
CA HIS A 300 12.49 20.06 -18.71
C HIS A 300 13.67 19.97 -17.73
N GLY A 301 13.61 19.11 -16.72
CA GLY A 301 14.71 18.86 -15.79
C GLY A 301 14.93 19.96 -14.75
N TYR A 302 13.96 20.85 -14.57
CA TYR A 302 14.02 21.91 -13.56
C TYR A 302 14.01 21.27 -12.16
N SER A 303 15.19 21.24 -11.56
CA SER A 303 15.48 20.61 -10.28
C SER A 303 16.75 21.26 -9.71
N GLU A 304 16.96 21.21 -8.40
CA GLU A 304 18.18 21.78 -7.80
C GLU A 304 19.44 21.24 -8.49
N ALA A 305 19.57 19.92 -8.63
CA ALA A 305 20.71 19.29 -9.32
C ALA A 305 20.84 19.70 -10.80
N GLY A 306 19.72 19.90 -11.50
CA GLY A 306 19.71 20.36 -12.89
C GLY A 306 20.21 21.81 -13.01
N ILE A 307 19.73 22.68 -12.12
CA ILE A 307 20.07 24.11 -12.10
C ILE A 307 21.53 24.31 -11.69
N THR A 308 21.97 23.70 -10.59
CA THR A 308 23.34 23.83 -10.07
C THR A 308 24.36 23.33 -11.09
N LYS A 309 24.08 22.21 -11.75
CA LYS A 309 24.90 21.68 -12.85
C LYS A 309 24.96 22.64 -14.04
N ALA A 310 23.85 23.26 -14.43
CA ALA A 310 23.81 24.18 -15.56
C ALA A 310 24.58 25.49 -15.28
N LEU A 311 24.53 25.97 -14.04
CA LEU A 311 25.21 27.19 -13.58
C LEU A 311 26.64 26.93 -13.08
N GLY A 312 27.04 25.68 -12.85
CA GLY A 312 28.37 25.35 -12.34
C GLY A 312 28.59 25.76 -10.89
N VAL A 313 27.53 25.73 -10.08
CA VAL A 313 27.56 26.05 -8.63
C VAL A 313 27.24 24.79 -7.82
N GLU A 314 27.57 24.75 -6.53
CA GLU A 314 27.26 23.58 -5.68
C GLU A 314 25.85 23.63 -5.10
N SER A 315 25.28 24.83 -4.97
CA SER A 315 23.91 25.04 -4.49
C SER A 315 23.28 26.28 -5.11
N LEU A 316 21.95 26.36 -5.11
CA LEU A 316 21.22 27.57 -5.52
C LEU A 316 21.61 28.80 -4.66
N GLN A 317 22.19 28.56 -3.48
CA GLN A 317 22.61 29.59 -2.53
C GLN A 317 23.91 30.29 -2.94
N GLN A 318 24.68 29.69 -3.85
CA GLN A 318 25.94 30.22 -4.37
C GLN A 318 25.78 31.00 -5.69
N ILE A 319 24.55 31.22 -6.16
CA ILE A 319 24.31 32.08 -7.32
C ILE A 319 24.57 33.54 -6.91
N GLU A 320 25.67 34.11 -7.39
CA GLU A 320 26.09 35.47 -7.04
C GLU A 320 25.38 36.51 -7.92
N PRO A 321 24.78 37.58 -7.33
CA PRO A 321 24.09 38.61 -8.10
C PRO A 321 24.94 39.26 -9.19
N THR A 322 26.24 39.45 -8.93
CA THR A 322 27.19 40.05 -9.87
C THR A 322 27.46 39.20 -11.10
N HIS A 323 27.08 37.92 -11.09
CA HIS A 323 27.29 36.98 -12.18
C HIS A 323 26.00 36.62 -12.94
N LEU A 324 24.84 37.14 -12.55
CA LEU A 324 23.55 36.78 -13.18
C LEU A 324 23.55 37.04 -14.70
N ASP A 325 23.96 38.24 -15.12
CA ASP A 325 24.07 38.59 -16.54
C ASP A 325 25.07 37.69 -17.28
N TRP A 326 26.17 37.33 -16.62
CA TRP A 326 27.17 36.44 -17.20
C TRP A 326 26.62 35.03 -17.40
N HIS A 327 25.96 34.48 -16.37
CA HIS A 327 25.29 33.19 -16.42
C HIS A 327 24.24 33.15 -17.55
N ALA A 328 23.40 34.17 -17.63
CA ALA A 328 22.30 34.28 -18.59
C ALA A 328 22.78 34.30 -20.04
N HIS A 329 23.81 35.10 -20.35
CA HIS A 329 24.18 35.42 -21.73
C HIS A 329 25.40 34.63 -22.25
N PHE A 330 26.27 34.13 -21.37
CA PHE A 330 27.54 33.53 -21.78
C PHE A 330 27.74 32.09 -21.33
N GLN A 331 27.14 31.66 -20.22
CA GLN A 331 27.31 30.28 -19.72
C GLN A 331 26.15 29.36 -20.13
N LEU A 332 24.91 29.80 -19.92
CA LEU A 332 23.76 28.94 -20.14
C LEU A 332 23.55 28.66 -21.64
N PRO A 333 23.36 27.39 -22.04
CA PRO A 333 23.05 27.06 -23.43
C PRO A 333 21.62 27.49 -23.82
N HIS A 334 21.25 27.31 -25.10
CA HIS A 334 19.87 27.46 -25.56
C HIS A 334 19.12 26.14 -25.44
N THR A 335 18.67 25.81 -24.24
CA THR A 335 17.90 24.59 -23.93
C THR A 335 16.65 24.94 -23.12
N PRO A 336 15.61 24.10 -23.12
CA PRO A 336 14.42 24.31 -22.28
C PRO A 336 14.74 24.58 -20.80
N LEU A 337 15.65 23.80 -20.20
CA LEU A 337 16.09 24.01 -18.83
C LEU A 337 16.74 25.38 -18.64
N ALA A 338 17.63 25.77 -19.55
CA ALA A 338 18.34 27.03 -19.45
C ALA A 338 17.40 28.25 -19.60
N ASP A 339 16.36 28.14 -20.43
CA ASP A 339 15.34 29.18 -20.59
C ASP A 339 14.49 29.31 -19.31
N LEU A 340 14.15 28.20 -18.65
CA LEU A 340 13.49 28.23 -17.34
C LEU A 340 14.38 28.81 -16.23
N ILE A 341 15.69 28.53 -16.24
CA ILE A 341 16.65 29.13 -15.30
C ILE A 341 16.76 30.65 -15.55
N ARG A 342 16.84 31.08 -16.80
CA ARG A 342 16.80 32.49 -17.18
C ARG A 342 15.55 33.18 -16.62
N LEU A 343 14.39 32.57 -16.79
CA LEU A 343 13.11 33.11 -16.35
C LEU A 343 13.00 33.20 -14.83
N PHE A 344 13.26 32.10 -14.10
CA PHE A 344 12.92 31.95 -12.67
C PHE A 344 14.11 31.99 -11.69
N GLN A 345 15.34 32.19 -12.15
CA GLN A 345 16.52 32.29 -11.26
C GLN A 345 17.43 33.48 -11.62
N LEU A 346 17.40 33.93 -12.88
CA LEU A 346 18.28 35.01 -13.34
C LEU A 346 17.51 36.28 -13.73
N ARG A 347 16.18 36.31 -13.56
CA ARG A 347 15.26 37.42 -13.87
C ARG A 347 15.40 37.97 -15.30
N VAL A 348 15.62 37.09 -16.29
CA VAL A 348 15.78 37.49 -17.69
C VAL A 348 14.43 37.49 -18.39
N ASP A 349 14.14 38.58 -19.10
CA ASP A 349 12.97 38.69 -19.97
C ASP A 349 13.07 37.67 -21.11
N CYS A 350 12.11 36.76 -21.18
CA CYS A 350 12.07 35.69 -22.16
C CYS A 350 10.97 35.96 -23.20
N PRO A 351 11.16 35.63 -24.49
CA PRO A 351 10.11 35.77 -25.49
C PRO A 351 8.83 34.99 -25.10
N ARG A 352 7.66 35.61 -25.25
CA ARG A 352 6.37 35.03 -24.85
C ARG A 352 6.11 33.68 -25.51
N ASP A 353 6.33 33.59 -26.82
CA ASP A 353 6.16 32.36 -27.61
C ASP A 353 7.02 31.22 -27.06
N ARG A 354 8.23 31.55 -26.59
CA ARG A 354 9.14 30.59 -25.99
C ARG A 354 8.65 30.11 -24.62
N VAL A 355 8.16 31.01 -23.77
CA VAL A 355 7.62 30.65 -22.46
C VAL A 355 6.34 29.82 -22.60
N GLU A 356 5.44 30.19 -23.52
CA GLU A 356 4.23 29.42 -23.83
C GLU A 356 4.55 28.02 -24.39
N ALA A 357 5.62 27.88 -25.18
CA ALA A 357 6.07 26.58 -25.66
C ALA A 357 6.63 25.68 -24.55
N LEU A 358 7.19 26.27 -23.48
CA LEU A 358 7.76 25.53 -22.35
C LEU A 358 6.71 25.15 -21.31
N LEU A 359 5.83 26.08 -20.95
CA LEU A 359 4.89 25.93 -19.84
C LEU A 359 3.47 25.58 -20.31
N GLY A 360 3.13 25.87 -21.57
CA GLY A 360 1.77 25.81 -22.10
C GLY A 360 1.02 27.14 -21.92
N ALA A 361 0.26 27.53 -22.94
CA ALA A 361 -0.44 28.83 -22.96
C ALA A 361 -1.43 29.02 -21.80
N GLU A 362 -2.11 27.96 -21.37
CA GLU A 362 -3.05 28.01 -20.24
C GLU A 362 -2.34 28.27 -18.91
N VAL A 363 -1.19 27.61 -18.69
CA VAL A 363 -0.34 27.85 -17.51
C VAL A 363 0.19 29.28 -17.52
N VAL A 364 0.70 29.74 -18.66
CA VAL A 364 1.21 31.12 -18.78
C VAL A 364 0.11 32.14 -18.51
N ALA A 365 -1.09 31.95 -19.05
CA ALA A 365 -2.23 32.83 -18.80
C ALA A 365 -2.61 32.86 -17.31
N ALA A 366 -2.59 31.71 -16.63
CA ALA A 366 -2.85 31.63 -15.20
C ALA A 366 -1.79 32.33 -14.35
N LEU A 367 -0.51 32.10 -14.65
CA LEU A 367 0.59 32.73 -13.91
C LEU A 367 0.65 34.24 -14.16
N LEU A 368 0.28 34.73 -15.35
CA LEU A 368 0.08 36.15 -15.63
C LEU A 368 -1.10 36.72 -14.83
N GLY A 369 -2.24 36.02 -14.80
CA GLY A 369 -3.42 36.41 -14.05
C GLY A 369 -3.19 36.50 -12.53
N LEU A 370 -2.33 35.61 -12.02
CA LEU A 370 -1.86 35.62 -10.63
C LEU A 370 -0.73 36.64 -10.37
N GLY A 371 -0.13 37.28 -11.37
CA GLY A 371 1.04 38.15 -11.15
C GLY A 371 2.34 37.42 -10.80
N VAL A 372 2.38 36.09 -10.91
CA VAL A 372 3.63 35.30 -10.83
C VAL A 372 4.52 35.60 -12.03
N LEU A 373 3.90 35.81 -13.20
CA LEU A 373 4.54 36.32 -14.40
C LEU A 373 4.00 37.72 -14.69
N THR A 374 4.83 38.55 -15.30
CA THR A 374 4.41 39.82 -15.89
C THR A 374 4.81 39.85 -17.35
N ALA A 375 4.07 40.61 -18.16
CA ALA A 375 4.33 40.77 -19.58
C ALA A 375 4.61 42.23 -19.92
N ALA A 376 5.64 42.45 -20.71
CA ALA A 376 5.95 43.74 -21.33
C ALA A 376 6.23 43.49 -22.82
N ASP A 377 5.48 44.15 -23.70
CA ASP A 377 5.54 43.89 -25.15
C ASP A 377 5.40 42.39 -25.49
N ASP A 378 6.40 41.82 -26.19
CA ASP A 378 6.48 40.41 -26.59
C ASP A 378 7.32 39.55 -25.64
N THR A 379 7.71 40.06 -24.47
CA THR A 379 8.47 39.31 -23.46
C THR A 379 7.67 39.06 -22.18
N ILE A 380 8.09 38.02 -21.47
CA ILE A 380 7.59 37.61 -20.17
C ILE A 380 8.74 37.63 -19.17
N ARG A 381 8.45 38.14 -17.98
CA ARG A 381 9.33 38.15 -16.81
C ARG A 381 8.67 37.39 -15.67
N ALA A 382 9.46 36.71 -14.83
CA ALA A 382 8.96 36.17 -13.57
C ALA A 382 9.04 37.22 -12.46
N GLY A 383 7.93 37.40 -11.74
CA GLY A 383 7.86 38.21 -10.51
C GLY A 383 8.45 37.50 -9.29
N VAL A 384 8.75 36.20 -9.40
CA VAL A 384 9.27 35.35 -8.32
C VAL A 384 10.47 34.53 -8.76
N ASP A 385 11.30 34.12 -7.81
CA ASP A 385 12.26 33.04 -7.97
C ASP A 385 11.60 31.70 -7.62
N LEU A 386 11.99 30.62 -8.31
CA LEU A 386 11.42 29.28 -8.10
C LEU A 386 12.42 28.27 -7.53
N PHE A 387 12.35 28.01 -6.23
CA PHE A 387 13.27 27.10 -5.52
C PHE A 387 12.75 25.65 -5.51
N CYS A 388 13.67 24.70 -5.41
CA CYS A 388 13.37 23.27 -5.27
C CYS A 388 13.72 22.80 -3.86
N SER A 389 12.78 22.22 -3.11
CA SER A 389 13.07 21.64 -1.79
C SER A 389 12.03 20.57 -1.42
N GLY A 390 12.48 19.47 -0.79
CA GLY A 390 11.57 18.43 -0.30
C GLY A 390 10.68 17.80 -1.36
N GLY A 391 11.11 17.79 -2.63
CA GLY A 391 10.29 17.32 -3.74
C GLY A 391 9.26 18.33 -4.25
N MET A 392 9.14 19.51 -3.65
CA MET A 392 8.22 20.57 -4.06
C MET A 392 8.95 21.76 -4.71
N PHE A 393 8.18 22.63 -5.35
CA PHE A 393 8.64 23.92 -5.86
C PHE A 393 8.08 25.06 -5.00
N PHE A 394 8.91 26.05 -4.72
CA PHE A 394 8.55 27.21 -3.90
C PHE A 394 8.77 28.48 -4.70
N ALA A 395 7.69 29.21 -4.95
CA ALA A 395 7.74 30.56 -5.49
C ALA A 395 7.91 31.55 -4.33
N THR A 396 8.93 32.38 -4.39
CA THR A 396 9.20 33.42 -3.38
C THR A 396 9.78 34.65 -4.06
N ASP A 397 9.75 35.79 -3.37
CA ASP A 397 10.34 37.01 -3.92
C ASP A 397 11.83 36.82 -4.21
N HIS A 398 12.27 37.58 -5.20
CA HIS A 398 13.58 37.47 -5.79
C HIS A 398 14.71 37.71 -4.79
N ARG A 399 15.82 37.01 -5.03
CA ARG A 399 17.05 37.25 -4.31
C ARG A 399 17.77 38.51 -4.81
N TYR A 400 18.03 39.44 -3.89
CA TYR A 400 19.06 40.50 -3.98
C TYR A 400 18.96 41.63 -5.02
N MET A 401 17.84 41.88 -5.72
CA MET A 401 17.75 43.07 -6.58
C MET A 401 16.35 43.68 -6.65
N LEU A 402 16.30 45.00 -6.46
CA LEU A 402 15.16 45.85 -6.84
C LEU A 402 15.46 46.38 -8.24
N PHE A 403 14.66 46.01 -9.24
CA PHE A 403 14.73 46.58 -10.59
C PHE A 403 13.98 47.91 -10.69
N GLU A 404 14.27 48.65 -11.76
CA GLU A 404 13.48 49.79 -12.17
C GLU A 404 12.04 49.32 -12.50
N GLY A 405 11.08 49.65 -11.62
CA GLY A 405 9.69 49.19 -11.70
C GLY A 405 9.23 48.27 -10.56
N ASP A 406 10.16 47.74 -9.74
CA ASP A 406 9.79 47.01 -8.53
C ASP A 406 9.20 48.00 -7.49
N GLN A 407 8.07 47.65 -6.85
CA GLN A 407 7.41 48.50 -5.87
C GLN A 407 8.15 48.45 -4.53
N LEU A 408 8.90 49.52 -4.21
CA LEU A 408 9.71 49.64 -2.98
C LEU A 408 8.89 49.69 -1.68
N ASP A 409 7.57 49.82 -1.81
CA ASP A 409 6.63 49.98 -0.71
C ASP A 409 6.15 48.62 -0.15
N GLU A 410 6.46 47.52 -0.84
CA GLU A 410 6.10 46.16 -0.44
C GLU A 410 7.12 45.58 0.55
N GLU A 411 6.64 44.83 1.55
CA GLU A 411 7.50 44.05 2.44
C GLU A 411 7.82 42.70 1.76
N PRO A 412 9.04 42.49 1.22
CA PRO A 412 9.33 41.27 0.48
C PRO A 412 9.36 40.06 1.41
N VAL A 413 8.82 38.95 0.93
CA VAL A 413 9.01 37.63 1.53
C VAL A 413 10.47 37.24 1.34
N MET A 414 11.18 37.04 2.45
CA MET A 414 12.58 36.59 2.39
C MET A 414 12.71 35.32 1.55
N TYR A 415 13.54 35.39 0.52
CA TYR A 415 13.87 34.27 -0.35
C TYR A 415 14.38 33.06 0.46
N ILE A 416 14.31 31.88 -0.16
CA ILE A 416 14.79 30.65 0.47
C ILE A 416 16.32 30.68 0.55
N GLY A 417 16.84 30.82 1.76
CA GLY A 417 18.27 30.88 2.07
C GLY A 417 18.86 29.54 2.52
N MET A 418 20.17 29.53 2.81
CA MET A 418 20.83 28.38 3.47
C MET A 418 20.17 28.03 4.81
N ASP A 419 19.75 29.04 5.58
CA ASP A 419 19.08 28.82 6.88
C ASP A 419 17.73 28.13 6.70
N SER A 420 16.93 28.57 5.72
CA SER A 420 15.65 27.95 5.40
C SER A 420 15.82 26.47 5.03
N HIS A 421 16.80 26.14 4.19
CA HIS A 421 17.13 24.75 3.84
C HIS A 421 17.64 23.96 5.05
N GLY A 422 18.54 24.53 5.84
CA GLY A 422 19.08 23.88 7.04
C GLY A 422 17.98 23.53 8.05
N LEU A 423 17.02 24.44 8.26
CA LEU A 423 15.88 24.21 9.15
C LEU A 423 14.97 23.08 8.63
N VAL A 424 14.63 23.05 7.34
CA VAL A 424 13.79 21.99 6.76
C VAL A 424 14.45 20.60 6.89
N GLN A 425 15.77 20.53 6.78
CA GLN A 425 16.51 19.27 6.93
C GLN A 425 16.65 18.82 8.39
N THR A 426 16.48 19.73 9.35
CA THR A 426 16.59 19.45 10.79
C THR A 426 15.23 19.41 11.49
N ALA A 427 14.16 19.80 10.80
CA ALA A 427 12.79 19.78 11.31
C ALA A 427 12.38 18.36 11.73
N PRO A 428 11.80 18.18 12.93
CA PRO A 428 11.32 16.88 13.39
C PRO A 428 10.29 16.29 12.41
N ARG A 429 10.56 15.09 11.89
CA ARG A 429 9.66 14.37 10.96
C ARG A 429 8.65 13.47 11.67
N ALA A 430 8.30 13.79 12.91
CA ALA A 430 7.30 13.03 13.66
C ALA A 430 5.91 13.25 13.06
N GLN A 431 5.09 12.20 13.01
CA GLN A 431 3.71 12.32 12.55
C GLN A 431 2.92 13.21 13.51
N SER A 432 2.20 14.19 12.94
CA SER A 432 1.29 15.06 13.69
C SER A 432 -0.03 15.18 12.94
N GLU A 433 -1.13 15.24 13.69
CA GLU A 433 -2.46 15.54 13.13
C GLU A 433 -2.63 17.02 12.79
N ARG A 434 -1.86 17.89 13.45
CA ARG A 434 -1.93 19.35 13.29
C ARG A 434 -0.55 19.97 13.40
N VAL A 435 -0.22 20.83 12.45
CA VAL A 435 0.99 21.64 12.45
C VAL A 435 0.57 23.08 12.24
N LEU A 436 1.21 23.99 12.99
CA LEU A 436 1.04 25.42 12.84
C LEU A 436 2.40 26.00 12.47
N ASP A 437 2.53 26.46 11.23
CA ASP A 437 3.70 27.19 10.75
C ASP A 437 3.45 28.69 10.99
N LEU A 438 4.21 29.29 11.91
CA LEU A 438 4.09 30.70 12.27
C LEU A 438 5.15 31.50 11.52
N CYS A 439 4.74 32.66 10.99
CA CYS A 439 5.60 33.48 10.13
C CYS A 439 6.13 32.67 8.94
N CYS A 440 5.23 31.95 8.26
CA CYS A 440 5.56 30.92 7.28
C CYS A 440 6.39 31.41 6.09
N GLY A 441 6.40 32.71 5.80
CA GLY A 441 7.16 33.28 4.67
C GLY A 441 6.77 32.58 3.37
N SER A 442 7.75 31.97 2.69
CA SER A 442 7.54 31.15 1.48
C SER A 442 6.80 29.82 1.71
N GLY A 443 6.52 29.47 2.96
CA GLY A 443 5.86 28.22 3.37
C GLY A 443 6.80 27.01 3.42
N ILE A 444 8.11 27.19 3.23
CA ILE A 444 9.07 26.08 3.14
C ILE A 444 9.17 25.25 4.43
N GLN A 445 8.88 25.84 5.60
CA GLN A 445 8.90 25.12 6.88
C GLN A 445 7.66 24.24 7.09
N GLY A 446 6.67 24.29 6.20
CA GLY A 446 5.53 23.37 6.18
C GLY A 446 5.85 21.96 5.66
N LEU A 447 7.07 21.73 5.16
CA LEU A 447 7.60 20.41 4.74
C LEU A 447 7.91 19.49 5.92
#